data_AF-A0A1G5LIJ5-F1
#
_entry.id   AF-A0A1G5LIJ5-F1
#
_cell.length_a   1.000
_cell.length_b   1.000
_cell.length_c   1.000
_cell.angle_alpha   90.00
_cell.angle_beta   90.00
_cell.angle_gamma   90.00
#
_symmetry.space_group_name_H-M   'P 1'
#
loop_
_entity.id
_entity.type
_entity.pdbx_description
1 polymer ?
#
loop_
_entity_poly.entity_id
_entity_poly.type
_entity_poly.pdbx_seq_one_letter_code
_entity_poly.pdbx_strand_id
1 'polypeptide(L)'
;MNKHHIKLNARLEAHAILDRLVADGPTFSLEDACRLIDLIPIAPRSRFSFTGALRKRGPGAKGHAAGIGDVNLEGETEQTTFTLNAPASYRIGGYVVTHTPGHLDIELMWAETQADRTGQACSLIYDVSTSKPEEMRIAVQKSLTVLFVTFNYISFVPWKTPRNI
;
A
#
# COMPACT_ATOMS: atom_id res chain seq x y z
N MET A 1 9.91 15.41 -16.71
CA MET A 1 9.48 14.26 -15.88
C MET A 1 10.32 13.05 -16.26
N ASN A 2 11.46 12.83 -15.59
CA ASN A 2 12.30 11.66 -15.85
C ASN A 2 11.67 10.45 -15.17
N LYS A 3 11.14 9.50 -15.95
CA LYS A 3 10.74 8.19 -15.45
C LYS A 3 12.01 7.49 -14.98
N HIS A 4 12.23 7.39 -13.67
CA HIS A 4 13.27 6.51 -13.11
C HIS A 4 12.91 5.07 -13.50
N HIS A 5 13.48 4.60 -14.61
CA HIS A 5 13.17 3.31 -15.17
C HIS A 5 14.07 2.27 -14.50
N ILE A 6 13.48 1.46 -13.61
CA ILE A 6 14.17 0.27 -13.08
C ILE A 6 14.38 -0.68 -14.26
N LYS A 7 15.62 -1.13 -14.48
CA LYS A 7 15.96 -2.08 -15.55
C LYS A 7 15.13 -3.37 -15.40
N LEU A 8 14.79 -4.02 -16.52
CA LEU A 8 13.96 -5.23 -16.52
C LEU A 8 14.48 -6.32 -15.56
N ASN A 9 15.78 -6.62 -15.61
CA ASN A 9 16.39 -7.62 -14.74
C ASN A 9 16.23 -7.26 -13.24
N ALA A 10 16.47 -5.99 -12.90
CA ALA A 10 16.30 -5.50 -11.54
C ALA A 10 14.82 -5.55 -11.08
N ARG A 11 13.86 -5.36 -11.98
CA ARG A 11 12.43 -5.51 -11.68
C ARG A 11 12.05 -6.97 -11.38
N LEU A 12 12.58 -7.92 -12.15
CA LEU A 12 12.32 -9.35 -11.95
C LEU A 12 12.95 -9.83 -10.64
N GLU A 13 14.19 -9.41 -10.37
CA GLU A 13 14.89 -9.70 -9.13
C GLU A 13 14.14 -9.12 -7.92
N ALA A 14 13.73 -7.85 -7.99
CA ALA A 14 12.95 -7.20 -6.94
C ALA A 14 11.61 -7.92 -6.72
N HIS A 15 10.92 -8.35 -7.78
CA HIS A 15 9.66 -9.11 -7.65
C HIS A 15 9.86 -10.41 -6.87
N ALA A 16 10.89 -11.19 -7.20
CA ALA A 16 11.18 -12.45 -6.52
C ALA A 16 11.56 -12.23 -5.05
N ILE A 17 12.28 -11.15 -4.74
CA ILE A 17 12.61 -10.76 -3.36
C ILE A 17 11.34 -10.36 -2.61
N LEU A 18 10.47 -9.54 -3.21
CA LEU A 18 9.20 -9.12 -2.60
C LEU A 18 8.34 -10.34 -2.22
N ASP A 19 8.20 -11.32 -3.11
CA ASP A 19 7.43 -12.53 -2.80
C ASP A 19 8.00 -13.28 -1.60
N ARG A 20 9.34 -13.38 -1.49
CA ARG A 20 9.99 -14.02 -0.33
C ARG A 20 9.83 -13.21 0.96
N LEU A 21 9.91 -11.88 0.90
CA LEU A 21 9.75 -11.01 2.06
C LEU A 21 8.30 -10.97 2.55
N VAL A 22 7.33 -11.04 1.65
CA VAL A 22 5.89 -11.01 1.98
C VAL A 22 5.38 -12.40 2.38
N ALA A 23 5.97 -13.49 1.89
CA ALA A 23 5.59 -14.86 2.22
C ALA A 23 5.40 -15.11 3.73
N ASP A 24 4.43 -15.94 4.09
CA ASP A 24 4.07 -16.18 5.50
C ASP A 24 5.25 -16.59 6.38
N GLY A 25 5.26 -16.07 7.61
CA GLY A 25 6.25 -16.40 8.62
C GLY A 25 6.62 -15.21 9.51
N PRO A 26 7.23 -15.45 10.69
CA PRO A 26 7.58 -14.41 11.64
C PRO A 26 8.92 -13.72 11.34
N THR A 27 9.70 -14.23 10.37
CA THR A 27 11.05 -13.73 10.08
C THR A 27 11.25 -13.47 8.60
N PHE A 28 12.14 -12.53 8.26
CA PHE A 28 12.57 -12.28 6.88
C PHE A 28 14.11 -12.37 6.74
N SER A 29 14.59 -12.57 5.50
CA SER A 29 16.02 -12.63 5.20
C SER A 29 16.64 -11.24 5.15
N LEU A 30 17.72 -11.02 5.92
CA LEU A 30 18.47 -9.76 5.92
C LEU A 30 19.09 -9.47 4.56
N GLU A 31 19.66 -10.47 3.90
CA GLU A 31 20.30 -10.34 2.59
C GLU A 31 19.29 -9.88 1.53
N ASP A 32 18.12 -10.51 1.49
CA ASP A 32 17.03 -10.15 0.58
C ASP A 32 16.55 -8.72 0.83
N ALA A 33 16.36 -8.34 2.09
CA ALA A 33 15.91 -6.99 2.45
C ALA A 33 16.93 -5.92 2.08
N CYS A 34 18.21 -6.11 2.39
CA CYS A 34 19.29 -5.20 1.95
C CYS A 34 19.31 -5.08 0.42
N ARG A 35 19.20 -6.23 -0.27
CA ARG A 35 19.22 -6.25 -1.74
C ARG A 35 18.05 -5.48 -2.34
N LEU A 36 16.86 -5.58 -1.74
CA LEU A 36 15.69 -4.81 -2.18
C LEU A 36 15.89 -3.30 -2.02
N ILE A 37 16.48 -2.87 -0.90
CA ILE A 37 16.80 -1.46 -0.63
C ILE A 37 17.74 -0.91 -1.71
N ASP A 38 18.76 -1.67 -2.10
CA ASP A 38 19.72 -1.25 -3.14
C ASP A 38 19.10 -1.22 -4.56
N LEU A 39 18.14 -2.11 -4.83
CA LEU A 39 17.53 -2.24 -6.16
C LEU A 39 16.52 -1.13 -6.48
N ILE A 40 15.81 -0.62 -5.46
CA ILE A 40 14.72 0.33 -5.65
C ILE A 40 15.24 1.75 -5.44
N PRO A 41 15.14 2.67 -6.42
CA PRO A 41 15.64 4.02 -6.23
C PRO A 41 14.85 4.78 -5.17
N ILE A 42 15.56 5.40 -4.23
CA ILE A 42 14.97 6.22 -3.16
C ILE A 42 14.27 7.43 -3.75
N ALA A 43 12.99 7.61 -3.44
CA ALA A 43 12.28 8.83 -3.72
C ALA A 43 12.64 9.89 -2.65
N PRO A 44 12.86 11.16 -3.05
CA PRO A 44 13.11 12.22 -2.09
C PRO A 44 11.94 12.34 -1.11
N ARG A 45 12.26 12.50 0.18
CA ARG A 45 11.28 12.61 1.26
C ARG A 45 10.43 13.86 1.05
N SER A 46 9.16 13.69 0.70
CA SER A 46 8.21 14.81 0.71
C SER A 46 7.88 15.16 2.17
N ARG A 47 8.06 16.42 2.58
CA ARG A 47 7.77 16.86 3.95
C ARG A 47 6.28 16.77 4.32
N PHE A 48 5.41 16.71 3.30
CA PHE A 48 3.98 16.54 3.45
C PHE A 48 3.45 15.71 2.27
N SER A 49 2.84 14.56 2.55
CA SER A 49 2.06 13.82 1.55
C SER A 49 0.65 13.66 2.08
N PHE A 50 -0.34 13.98 1.25
CA PHE A 50 -1.75 13.87 1.61
C PHE A 50 -2.42 12.97 0.59
N THR A 51 -2.84 11.79 1.03
CA THR A 51 -3.66 10.87 0.25
C THR A 51 -5.04 10.85 0.90
N GLY A 52 -6.02 11.45 0.25
CA GLY A 52 -7.41 11.47 0.69
C GLY A 52 -8.28 10.72 -0.31
N ALA A 53 -9.06 9.75 0.15
CA ALA A 53 -10.11 9.14 -0.65
C ALA A 53 -11.45 9.76 -0.22
N LEU A 54 -12.09 10.51 -1.12
CA LEU A 54 -13.45 11.01 -0.89
C LEU A 54 -14.43 10.02 -1.51
N ARG A 55 -15.17 9.31 -0.66
CA ARG A 55 -16.33 8.52 -1.09
C ARG A 55 -17.55 9.42 -1.10
N LYS A 56 -18.03 9.80 -2.30
CA LYS A 56 -19.32 10.48 -2.44
C LYS A 56 -20.38 9.42 -2.70
N ARG A 57 -21.39 9.36 -1.82
CA ARG A 57 -22.60 8.57 -2.07
C ARG A 57 -23.51 9.44 -2.93
N GLY A 58 -23.69 9.08 -4.21
CA GLY A 58 -24.66 9.76 -5.07
C GLY A 58 -26.09 9.61 -4.50
N PRO A 59 -26.98 10.59 -4.69
CA PRO A 59 -28.40 10.41 -4.36
C PRO A 59 -28.95 9.24 -5.19
N GLY A 60 -29.68 8.32 -4.55
CA GLY A 60 -30.30 7.19 -5.24
C GLY A 60 -31.24 7.68 -6.34
N ALA A 61 -31.12 7.11 -7.54
CA ALA A 61 -31.96 7.46 -8.68
C ALA A 61 -33.03 6.37 -8.87
N LYS A 62 -34.30 6.77 -8.92
CA LYS A 62 -35.38 5.90 -9.40
C LYS A 62 -35.44 6.00 -10.92
N GLY A 63 -35.18 4.90 -11.60
CA GLY A 63 -35.33 4.78 -13.04
C GLY A 63 -36.56 3.94 -13.38
N HIS A 64 -37.29 4.31 -14.42
CA HIS A 64 -38.37 3.49 -14.97
C HIS A 64 -37.87 2.83 -16.26
N ALA A 65 -37.74 1.51 -16.26
CA ALA A 65 -37.37 0.74 -17.44
C ALA A 65 -38.64 0.14 -18.07
N ALA A 66 -38.90 0.46 -19.34
CA ALA A 66 -40.07 -0.04 -20.05
C ALA A 66 -40.03 -1.59 -20.10
N GLY A 67 -40.95 -2.22 -19.37
CA GLY A 67 -41.10 -3.68 -19.30
C GLY A 67 -40.73 -4.35 -17.97
N ILE A 68 -40.13 -3.63 -17.00
CA ILE A 68 -39.65 -4.22 -15.72
C ILE A 68 -40.21 -3.50 -14.47
N GLY A 69 -40.83 -2.32 -14.62
CA GLY A 69 -41.37 -1.53 -13.50
C GLY A 69 -40.32 -0.63 -12.84
N ASP A 70 -40.68 0.00 -11.72
CA ASP A 70 -39.79 0.93 -11.01
C ASP A 70 -38.58 0.19 -10.43
N VAL A 71 -37.37 0.57 -10.86
CA VAL A 71 -36.12 0.06 -10.29
C VAL A 71 -35.45 1.14 -9.44
N ASN A 72 -35.18 0.81 -8.17
CA ASN A 72 -34.31 1.61 -7.31
C ASN A 72 -32.86 1.27 -7.66
N LEU A 73 -32.14 2.20 -8.28
CA LEU A 73 -30.70 2.10 -8.42
C LEU A 73 -30.06 2.70 -7.16
N GLU A 74 -29.43 1.85 -6.34
CA GLU A 74 -28.55 2.31 -5.28
C GLU A 74 -27.40 3.11 -5.91
N GLY A 75 -27.25 4.36 -5.47
CA GLY A 75 -26.29 5.29 -6.07
C GLY A 75 -24.89 4.69 -6.11
N GLU A 76 -24.30 4.67 -7.30
CA GLU A 76 -22.94 4.22 -7.53
C GLU A 76 -22.00 5.02 -6.62
N THR A 77 -21.19 4.30 -5.85
CA THR A 77 -20.31 4.93 -4.85
C THR A 77 -19.04 5.38 -5.56
N GLU A 78 -19.03 6.62 -6.04
CA GLU A 78 -17.85 7.18 -6.70
C GLU A 78 -16.79 7.51 -5.64
N GLN A 79 -15.68 6.77 -5.68
CA GLN A 79 -14.52 7.00 -4.83
C GLN A 79 -13.47 7.77 -5.62
N THR A 80 -13.29 9.06 -5.31
CA THR A 80 -12.22 9.86 -5.90
C THR A 80 -11.04 9.91 -4.93
N THR A 81 -9.92 9.26 -5.32
CA THR A 81 -8.65 9.34 -4.58
C THR A 81 -7.87 10.56 -5.07
N PHE A 82 -7.56 11.48 -4.16
CA PHE A 82 -6.70 12.63 -4.41
C PHE A 82 -5.38 12.45 -3.68
N THR A 83 -4.28 12.59 -4.41
CA THR A 83 -2.93 12.42 -3.86
C THR A 83 -2.07 13.63 -4.19
N LEU A 84 -1.69 14.39 -3.16
CA LEU A 84 -0.81 15.55 -3.27
C LEU A 84 0.59 15.19 -2.73
N ASN A 85 1.61 15.45 -3.55
CA ASN A 85 3.03 15.22 -3.23
C ASN A 85 3.36 13.78 -2.77
N ALA A 86 2.75 12.78 -3.41
CA ALA A 86 3.14 11.40 -3.14
C ALA A 86 4.59 11.15 -3.58
N PRO A 87 5.36 10.43 -2.74
CA PRO A 87 6.66 9.92 -3.15
C PRO A 87 6.54 9.03 -4.39
N ALA A 88 7.61 8.95 -5.18
CA ALA A 88 7.62 8.14 -6.37
C ALA A 88 7.37 6.66 -6.02
N SER A 89 6.38 6.06 -6.68
CA SER A 89 6.01 4.66 -6.51
C SER A 89 6.34 3.83 -7.75
N TYR A 90 6.77 2.59 -7.53
CA TYR A 90 7.22 1.66 -8.55
C TYR A 90 6.31 0.44 -8.56
N ARG A 91 5.67 0.18 -9.70
CA ARG A 91 4.88 -1.05 -9.89
C ARG A 91 5.82 -2.20 -10.22
N ILE A 92 5.86 -3.25 -9.42
CA ILE A 92 6.73 -4.42 -9.59
C ILE A 92 5.86 -5.67 -9.40
N GLY A 93 5.58 -6.39 -10.49
CA GLY A 93 4.66 -7.52 -10.45
C GLY A 93 3.27 -7.10 -9.96
N GLY A 94 2.77 -7.78 -8.93
CA GLY A 94 1.50 -7.45 -8.25
C GLY A 94 1.61 -6.38 -7.15
N TYR A 95 2.78 -5.76 -6.97
CA TYR A 95 3.04 -4.80 -5.88
C TYR A 95 3.25 -3.38 -6.39
N VAL A 96 2.85 -2.41 -5.57
CA VAL A 96 3.29 -1.02 -5.62
C VAL A 96 4.30 -0.83 -4.50
N VAL A 97 5.51 -0.38 -4.85
CA VAL A 97 6.57 -0.14 -3.89
C VAL A 97 6.95 1.33 -3.86
N THR A 98 6.94 1.91 -2.66
CA THR A 98 7.35 3.28 -2.42
C THR A 98 8.57 3.28 -1.52
N HIS A 99 9.69 3.80 -2.03
CA HIS A 99 10.94 3.84 -1.27
C HIS A 99 11.19 5.27 -0.80
N THR A 100 11.15 5.48 0.52
CA THR A 100 11.55 6.73 1.16
C THR A 100 12.69 6.47 2.14
N PRO A 101 13.51 7.47 2.51
CA PRO A 101 14.61 7.23 3.44
C PRO A 101 14.13 6.61 4.76
N GLY A 102 14.54 5.36 4.99
CA GLY A 102 14.25 4.55 6.19
C GLY A 102 13.03 3.65 6.09
N HIS A 103 12.27 3.77 5.00
CA HIS A 103 11.03 3.02 4.80
C HIS A 103 10.88 2.56 3.35
N LEU A 104 10.54 1.29 3.19
CA LEU A 104 10.15 0.72 1.92
C LEU A 104 8.74 0.15 2.07
N ASP A 105 7.77 0.92 1.62
CA ASP A 105 6.35 0.57 1.71
C ASP A 105 5.97 -0.29 0.51
N ILE A 106 5.32 -1.43 0.78
CA ILE A 106 4.92 -2.45 -0.18
C ILE A 106 3.42 -2.62 -0.07
N GLU A 107 2.69 -2.36 -1.14
CA GLU A 107 1.24 -2.46 -1.19
C GLU A 107 0.82 -3.38 -2.35
N LEU A 108 -0.18 -4.23 -2.13
CA LEU A 108 -0.76 -5.02 -3.22
C LEU A 108 -1.53 -4.10 -4.18
N MET A 109 -1.35 -4.29 -5.49
CA MET A 109 -2.00 -3.43 -6.49
C MET A 109 -3.53 -3.45 -6.44
N TRP A 110 -4.13 -4.49 -5.87
CA TRP A 110 -5.56 -4.63 -5.66
C TRP A 110 -6.01 -4.30 -4.23
N ALA A 111 -5.14 -3.71 -3.40
CA ALA A 111 -5.50 -3.31 -2.03
C ALA A 111 -6.71 -2.36 -1.98
N GLU A 112 -6.92 -1.55 -3.02
CA GLU A 112 -8.04 -0.60 -3.10
C GLU A 112 -9.40 -1.25 -3.36
N THR A 113 -9.43 -2.45 -3.97
CA THR A 113 -10.68 -3.13 -4.32
C THR A 113 -11.24 -3.96 -3.17
N GLN A 114 -10.48 -4.16 -2.09
CA GLN A 114 -10.93 -4.89 -0.91
C GLN A 114 -11.55 -3.97 0.14
N ALA A 115 -12.63 -4.44 0.76
CA ALA A 115 -13.29 -3.76 1.88
C ALA A 115 -12.46 -3.81 3.17
N ASP A 116 -11.62 -4.84 3.33
CA ASP A 116 -10.63 -4.96 4.38
C ASP A 116 -9.22 -4.72 3.82
N ARG A 117 -8.53 -3.71 4.36
CA ARG A 117 -7.15 -3.37 3.98
C ARG A 117 -6.10 -4.07 4.85
N THR A 118 -6.53 -4.89 5.80
CA THR A 118 -5.63 -5.67 6.65
C THR A 118 -4.80 -6.64 5.81
N GLY A 119 -3.48 -6.63 6.01
CA GLY A 119 -2.55 -7.47 5.26
C GLY A 119 -2.34 -7.07 3.79
N GLN A 120 -2.99 -6.01 3.31
CA GLN A 120 -2.86 -5.56 1.92
C GLN A 120 -1.64 -4.65 1.69
N ALA A 121 -1.02 -4.19 2.77
CA ALA A 121 0.22 -3.42 2.74
C ALA A 121 1.14 -3.83 3.90
N CYS A 122 2.44 -3.70 3.67
CA CYS A 122 3.47 -3.83 4.69
C CYS A 122 4.57 -2.79 4.45
N SER A 123 5.38 -2.52 5.47
CA SER A 123 6.48 -1.56 5.41
C SER A 123 7.72 -2.21 5.98
N LEU A 124 8.80 -2.20 5.21
CA LEU A 124 10.13 -2.58 5.66
C LEU A 124 10.83 -1.34 6.23
N ILE A 125 11.18 -1.40 7.51
CA ILE A 125 11.88 -0.34 8.23
C ILE A 125 13.36 -0.70 8.29
N TYR A 126 14.20 0.29 7.99
CA TYR A 126 15.64 0.12 8.01
C TYR A 126 16.35 1.39 8.48
N ASP A 127 17.52 1.23 9.08
CA ASP A 127 18.34 2.36 9.52
C ASP A 127 18.93 3.09 8.29
N VAL A 128 18.66 4.40 8.18
CA VAL A 128 19.06 5.21 7.01
C VAL A 128 20.57 5.32 6.86
N SER A 129 21.32 5.28 7.96
CA SER A 129 22.76 5.48 7.97
C SER A 129 23.54 4.22 7.57
N THR A 130 23.02 3.05 7.90
CA THR A 130 23.65 1.74 7.70
C THR A 130 22.95 0.89 6.64
N SER A 131 21.81 1.34 6.13
CA SER A 131 20.89 0.56 5.28
C SER A 131 20.47 -0.78 5.89
N LYS A 132 20.60 -0.95 7.21
CA LYS A 132 20.35 -2.22 7.89
C LYS A 132 18.85 -2.40 8.15
N PRO A 133 18.21 -3.48 7.67
CA PRO A 133 16.82 -3.78 7.96
C PRO A 133 16.61 -4.07 9.46
N GLU A 134 15.57 -3.48 10.04
CA GLU A 134 15.26 -3.59 11.47
C GLU A 134 14.01 -4.43 11.72
N GLU A 135 12.93 -4.16 10.99
CA GLU A 135 11.67 -4.88 11.14
C GLU A 135 10.77 -4.70 9.91
N MET A 136 9.77 -5.58 9.78
CA MET A 136 8.64 -5.36 8.90
C MET A 136 7.37 -5.16 9.71
N ARG A 137 6.57 -4.19 9.29
CA ARG A 137 5.24 -3.93 9.86
C ARG A 137 4.15 -4.22 8.83
N ILE A 138 3.02 -4.71 9.27
CA ILE A 138 1.87 -4.99 8.40
C ILE A 138 0.74 -4.01 8.69
N ALA A 139 0.05 -3.58 7.64
CA ALA A 139 -1.14 -2.75 7.75
C ALA A 139 -2.29 -3.56 8.35
N VAL A 140 -2.91 -2.99 9.36
CA VAL A 140 -4.11 -3.52 10.02
C VAL A 140 -5.16 -2.41 10.03
N GLN A 141 -6.35 -2.74 9.55
CA GLN A 141 -7.49 -1.84 9.63
C GLN A 141 -8.04 -1.86 11.06
N LYS A 142 -8.11 -0.69 11.69
CA LYS A 142 -8.67 -0.50 13.03
C LYS A 142 -9.88 0.42 12.93
N SER A 143 -10.86 0.18 13.78
CA SER A 143 -12.04 1.03 13.92
C SER A 143 -12.06 1.67 15.30
N LEU A 144 -12.28 2.98 15.37
CA LEU A 144 -12.56 3.69 16.61
C LEU A 144 -13.99 4.23 16.55
N THR A 145 -14.84 3.80 17.48
CA THR A 145 -16.21 4.33 17.61
C THR A 145 -16.25 5.37 18.72
N VAL A 146 -16.71 6.57 18.38
CA VAL A 146 -16.93 7.67 19.33
C VAL A 146 -18.40 8.09 19.23
N LEU A 147 -19.13 7.96 20.33
CA LEU A 147 -20.59 8.16 20.41
C LEU A 147 -21.34 7.24 19.42
N PHE A 148 -21.71 7.77 18.24
CA PHE A 148 -22.45 7.09 17.17
C PHE A 148 -21.70 7.12 15.82
N VAL A 149 -20.43 7.55 15.81
CA VAL A 149 -19.60 7.65 14.61
C VAL A 149 -18.45 6.65 14.69
N THR A 150 -18.30 5.80 13.67
CA THR A 150 -17.18 4.86 13.55
C THR A 150 -16.18 5.37 12.52
N PHE A 151 -14.93 5.57 12.97
CA PHE A 151 -13.80 5.94 12.13
C PHE A 151 -12.96 4.71 11.84
N ASN A 152 -12.77 4.38 10.57
CA ASN A 152 -11.81 3.37 10.14
C ASN A 152 -10.48 4.03 9.79
N TYR A 153 -9.39 3.49 10.30
CA TYR A 153 -8.03 3.95 10.01
C TYR A 153 -7.08 2.77 9.85
N ILE A 154 -5.98 2.98 9.14
CA ILE A 154 -4.93 1.97 8.96
C ILE A 154 -3.84 2.23 10.00
N SER A 155 -3.42 1.18 10.69
CA SER A 155 -2.31 1.19 11.63
C SER A 155 -1.30 0.13 11.22
N PHE A 156 -0.01 0.45 11.26
CA PHE A 156 1.05 -0.51 10.99
C PHE A 156 1.52 -1.14 12.30
N VAL A 157 1.36 -2.45 12.44
CA VAL A 157 1.79 -3.22 13.63
C VAL A 157 3.02 -4.07 13.30
N PRO A 158 3.91 -4.34 14.28
CA PRO A 158 5.03 -5.25 14.08
C PRO A 158 4.56 -6.61 13.54
N TRP A 159 5.25 -7.11 12.51
CA TRP A 159 4.87 -8.34 11.81
C TRP A 159 6.01 -9.34 11.71
N LYS A 160 7.18 -8.90 11.22
CA LYS A 160 8.35 -9.77 11.07
C LYS A 160 9.62 -9.12 11.58
N THR A 161 10.51 -9.96 12.09
CA THR A 161 11.86 -9.56 12.52
C THR A 161 12.92 -10.16 11.59
N PRO A 162 14.10 -9.54 11.49
CA PRO A 162 15.18 -10.09 10.70
C PRO A 162 15.62 -11.44 11.28
N ARG A 163 15.84 -12.43 10.41
CA ARG A 163 16.43 -13.69 10.82
C ARG A 163 17.91 -13.45 11.14
N ASN A 164 18.28 -13.58 12.41
CA ASN A 164 19.69 -13.68 12.78
C ASN A 164 20.26 -14.96 12.17
N ILE A 165 21.34 -14.81 11.40
CA ILE A 165 22.18 -15.91 10.94
C ILE A 165 23.03 -16.39 12.12
#